data_AF-A0A7C5TTD0-F1
#
_entry.id   AF-A0A7C5TTD0-F1
#
_cell.length_a   1.000
_cell.length_b   1.000
_cell.length_c   1.000
_cell.angle_alpha   90.00
_cell.angle_beta   90.00
_cell.angle_gamma   90.00
#
_symmetry.space_group_name_H-M   'P 1'
#
loop_
_entity.id
_entity.type
_entity.pdbx_description
1 polymer ?
#
loop_
_entity_poly.entity_id
_entity_poly.type
_entity_poly.pdbx_seq_one_letter_code
_entity_poly.pdbx_strand_id
1 'polypeptide(L)'
;DILCRIKHNLERHTKATVWTTIKDLSRGYRIVDRNVLVQDRDQILLTHPPFALTDTKTGVHLRWYLANDIVLREEKRRVPRSRIVFISIHADSLHPSVRGTMIYVPARHLRPSSFSVRRRSLDRYVEYRRHPRVKLSKRFRAQAEASSRQLATQIVVALRRDGLEVHPYQPVRGSVLRGRRRWVPAVLRYNLAQNAILLEVCNLANREDRRLLLDERWRERYARAVVQGLAADFGGSTRH
;
A
#
# COMPACT_ATOMS: atom_id res chain seq x y z
N ASP A 1 -8.39 -9.24 -4.99
CA ASP A 1 -9.23 -8.63 -6.04
C ASP A 1 -8.90 -7.15 -6.27
N ILE A 2 -9.12 -6.24 -5.31
CA ILE A 2 -8.83 -4.79 -5.49
C ILE A 2 -7.40 -4.52 -5.99
N LEU A 3 -6.40 -5.21 -5.44
CA LEU A 3 -5.01 -5.14 -5.95
C LEU A 3 -4.93 -5.50 -7.45
N CYS A 4 -5.60 -6.57 -7.87
CA CYS A 4 -5.61 -7.03 -9.27
C CYS A 4 -6.29 -5.99 -10.17
N ARG A 5 -7.41 -5.41 -9.72
CA ARG A 5 -8.12 -4.35 -10.44
C ARG A 5 -7.29 -3.07 -10.56
N ILE A 6 -6.58 -2.67 -9.50
CA ILE A 6 -5.65 -1.52 -9.54
C ILE A 6 -4.49 -1.82 -10.49
N LYS A 7 -3.87 -3.01 -10.40
CA LYS A 7 -2.80 -3.44 -11.31
C LYS A 7 -3.25 -3.37 -12.77
N HIS A 8 -4.40 -3.99 -13.08
CA HIS A 8 -4.94 -3.99 -14.43
C HIS A 8 -5.20 -2.58 -14.94
N ASN A 9 -5.86 -1.73 -14.14
CA ASN A 9 -6.16 -0.36 -14.54
C ASN A 9 -4.87 0.49 -14.72
N LEU A 10 -3.86 0.32 -13.88
CA LEU A 10 -2.56 0.98 -14.06
C LEU A 10 -1.88 0.55 -15.36
N GLU A 11 -1.78 -0.75 -15.61
CA GLU A 11 -1.09 -1.27 -16.80
C GLU A 11 -1.83 -1.00 -18.10
N ARG A 12 -3.17 -0.92 -18.04
CA ARG A 12 -4.02 -0.66 -19.21
C ARG A 12 -4.08 0.82 -19.57
N HIS A 13 -4.16 1.71 -18.57
CA HIS A 13 -4.48 3.12 -18.78
C HIS A 13 -3.32 4.08 -18.53
N THR A 14 -2.15 3.56 -18.12
CA THR A 14 -0.97 4.37 -17.86
C THR A 14 0.28 3.67 -18.41
N LYS A 15 1.44 4.33 -18.32
CA LYS A 15 2.76 3.75 -18.62
C LYS A 15 3.42 3.11 -17.39
N ALA A 16 2.68 2.90 -16.30
CA ALA A 16 3.23 2.36 -15.07
C ALA A 16 3.61 0.89 -15.23
N THR A 17 4.80 0.53 -14.75
CA THR A 17 5.16 -0.86 -14.50
C THR A 17 4.74 -1.23 -13.07
N VAL A 18 3.95 -2.28 -12.92
CA VAL A 18 3.41 -2.67 -11.61
C VAL A 18 4.09 -3.93 -11.07
N TRP A 19 4.80 -3.77 -9.96
CA TRP A 19 5.32 -4.88 -9.17
C TRP A 19 4.39 -5.19 -7.99
N THR A 20 3.97 -6.43 -7.86
CA THR A 20 3.16 -6.88 -6.71
C THR A 20 4.04 -7.55 -5.66
N THR A 21 3.68 -7.43 -4.39
CA THR A 21 4.38 -8.14 -3.30
C THR A 21 3.76 -9.50 -2.96
N ILE A 22 2.50 -9.70 -3.31
CA ILE A 22 1.75 -10.93 -3.07
C ILE A 22 1.21 -11.52 -4.38
N LYS A 23 0.96 -12.82 -4.38
CA LYS A 23 0.27 -13.53 -5.47
C LYS A 23 -0.67 -14.59 -4.87
N ASP A 24 -1.85 -14.71 -5.45
CA ASP A 24 -2.78 -15.81 -5.21
C ASP A 24 -2.38 -16.97 -6.14
N LEU A 25 -2.16 -18.17 -5.61
CA LEU A 25 -1.56 -19.26 -6.40
C LEU A 25 -2.52 -19.82 -7.44
N SER A 26 -3.79 -20.00 -7.06
CA SER A 26 -4.83 -20.55 -7.94
C SER A 26 -5.32 -19.54 -8.99
N ARG A 27 -5.34 -18.24 -8.67
CA ARG A 27 -5.92 -17.20 -9.54
C ARG A 27 -4.86 -16.30 -10.19
N GLY A 28 -3.65 -16.27 -9.66
CA GLY A 28 -2.61 -15.33 -10.08
C GLY A 28 -3.03 -13.89 -9.82
N TYR A 29 -3.18 -13.12 -10.89
CA TYR A 29 -3.68 -11.73 -10.86
C TYR A 29 -4.98 -11.54 -11.62
N ARG A 30 -5.71 -12.63 -11.92
CA ARG A 30 -7.01 -12.52 -12.60
C ARG A 30 -7.97 -11.71 -11.74
N ILE A 31 -8.67 -10.79 -12.39
CA ILE A 31 -9.83 -10.11 -11.82
C ILE A 31 -10.98 -11.11 -11.76
N VAL A 32 -11.73 -11.09 -10.67
CA VAL A 32 -12.93 -11.93 -10.54
C VAL A 32 -14.16 -11.06 -10.72
N ASP A 33 -14.86 -11.29 -11.82
CA ASP A 33 -16.14 -10.64 -12.16
C ASP A 33 -17.29 -11.44 -11.55
N ARG A 34 -17.32 -11.42 -10.21
CA ARG A 34 -18.51 -11.73 -9.41
C ARG A 34 -18.47 -11.00 -8.07
N ASN A 35 -19.62 -10.83 -7.45
CA ASN A 35 -19.72 -10.19 -6.14
C ASN A 35 -18.96 -10.95 -5.03
N VAL A 36 -19.35 -12.19 -4.76
CA VAL A 36 -18.76 -12.96 -3.65
C VAL A 36 -17.53 -13.76 -4.13
N LEU A 37 -16.39 -13.54 -3.47
CA LEU A 37 -15.17 -14.28 -3.75
C LEU A 37 -15.16 -15.59 -2.96
N VAL A 38 -14.68 -16.67 -3.59
CA VAL A 38 -14.35 -17.90 -2.86
C VAL A 38 -13.22 -17.57 -1.89
N GLN A 39 -13.36 -18.03 -0.65
CA GLN A 39 -12.35 -17.87 0.38
C GLN A 39 -11.37 -19.03 0.32
N ASP A 40 -10.09 -18.73 0.19
CA ASP A 40 -8.97 -19.65 0.34
C ASP A 40 -7.83 -18.92 1.08
N ARG A 41 -6.69 -19.59 1.25
CA ARG A 41 -5.51 -19.05 1.93
C ARG A 41 -4.22 -19.38 1.18
N ASP A 42 -4.30 -19.49 -0.14
CA ASP A 42 -3.17 -19.89 -0.99
C ASP A 42 -2.25 -18.71 -1.35
N GLN A 43 -2.48 -17.52 -0.78
CA GLN A 43 -1.71 -16.33 -1.09
C GLN A 43 -0.31 -16.39 -0.48
N ILE A 44 0.68 -16.10 -1.30
CA ILE A 44 2.09 -16.08 -0.92
C ILE A 44 2.68 -14.67 -1.09
N LEU A 45 3.68 -14.36 -0.27
CA LEU A 45 4.56 -13.23 -0.48
C LEU A 45 5.70 -13.63 -1.41
N LEU A 46 5.99 -12.78 -2.40
CA LEU A 46 6.93 -13.06 -3.49
C LEU A 46 8.40 -12.79 -3.11
N THR A 47 8.77 -13.14 -1.88
CA THR A 47 10.18 -13.19 -1.47
C THR A 47 10.89 -14.36 -2.12
N HIS A 48 12.21 -14.46 -1.94
CA HIS A 48 13.00 -15.60 -2.40
C HIS A 48 13.71 -16.27 -1.22
N PRO A 49 13.29 -17.46 -0.78
CA PRO A 49 12.15 -18.25 -1.30
C PRO A 49 10.79 -17.60 -1.00
N PRO A 50 9.71 -17.98 -1.72
CA PRO A 50 8.37 -17.50 -1.43
C PRO A 50 7.96 -17.77 0.02
N PHE A 51 7.26 -16.82 0.62
CA PHE A 51 6.79 -16.95 2.01
C PHE A 51 5.28 -17.16 2.05
N ALA A 52 4.85 -18.29 2.60
CA ALA A 52 3.47 -18.51 2.97
C ALA A 52 3.07 -17.53 4.08
N LEU A 53 1.91 -16.87 3.96
CA LEU A 53 1.45 -15.83 4.88
C LEU A 53 0.93 -16.38 6.23
N THR A 54 1.66 -17.33 6.82
CA THR A 54 1.28 -18.08 8.03
C THR A 54 1.71 -17.39 9.33
N ASP A 55 2.86 -16.69 9.34
CA ASP A 55 3.31 -15.87 10.47
C ASP A 55 3.20 -14.37 10.16
N THR A 56 2.29 -13.69 10.83
CA THR A 56 2.03 -12.26 10.66
C THR A 56 3.26 -11.40 10.98
N LYS A 57 4.05 -11.75 12.00
CA LYS A 57 5.21 -10.92 12.42
C LYS A 57 6.31 -10.95 11.34
N THR A 58 6.68 -12.14 10.87
CA THR A 58 7.63 -12.33 9.78
C THR A 58 7.08 -11.74 8.48
N GLY A 59 5.82 -11.99 8.15
CA GLY A 59 5.17 -11.50 6.94
C GLY A 59 5.17 -9.98 6.84
N VAL A 60 4.89 -9.26 7.94
CA VAL A 60 4.98 -7.79 7.98
C VAL A 60 6.39 -7.31 7.67
N HIS A 61 7.42 -7.99 8.18
CA HIS A 61 8.80 -7.59 7.90
C HIS A 61 9.23 -7.89 6.46
N LEU A 62 8.92 -9.09 5.98
CA LEU A 62 9.26 -9.48 4.61
C LEU A 62 8.56 -8.60 3.56
N ARG A 63 7.35 -8.11 3.82
CA ARG A 63 6.65 -7.19 2.92
C ARG A 63 7.46 -5.93 2.63
N TRP A 64 8.07 -5.32 3.65
CA TRP A 64 8.85 -4.11 3.44
C TRP A 64 10.27 -4.40 2.93
N TYR A 65 10.87 -5.55 3.28
CA TYR A 65 12.13 -5.97 2.67
C TYR A 65 11.96 -6.20 1.16
N LEU A 66 10.91 -6.93 0.75
CA LEU A 66 10.58 -7.16 -0.65
C LEU A 66 10.28 -5.87 -1.40
N ALA A 67 9.44 -5.00 -0.83
CA ALA A 67 9.17 -3.69 -1.41
C ALA A 67 10.47 -2.90 -1.62
N ASN A 68 11.35 -2.87 -0.62
CA ASN A 68 12.62 -2.16 -0.71
C ASN A 68 13.60 -2.77 -1.73
N ASP A 69 13.66 -4.10 -1.85
CA ASP A 69 14.46 -4.77 -2.89
C ASP A 69 13.99 -4.36 -4.30
N ILE A 70 12.66 -4.28 -4.51
CA ILE A 70 12.07 -3.76 -5.75
C ILE A 70 12.49 -2.29 -5.98
N VAL A 71 12.31 -1.41 -4.97
CA VAL A 71 12.69 0.02 -5.09
C VAL A 71 14.17 0.16 -5.48
N LEU A 72 15.06 -0.55 -4.80
CA LEU A 72 16.50 -0.47 -5.02
C LEU A 72 16.91 -1.03 -6.39
N ARG A 73 16.21 -2.06 -6.88
CA ARG A 73 16.41 -2.60 -8.23
C ARG A 73 15.98 -1.62 -9.31
N GLU A 74 14.83 -0.97 -9.15
CA GLU A 74 14.35 0.03 -10.12
C GLU A 74 15.19 1.33 -10.08
N GLU A 75 15.70 1.71 -8.90
CA GLU A 75 16.66 2.81 -8.78
C GLU A 75 17.97 2.51 -9.53
N LYS A 76 18.48 1.27 -9.46
CA LYS A 76 19.64 0.82 -10.27
C LYS A 76 19.34 0.86 -11.77
N ARG A 77 18.07 0.72 -12.18
CA ARG A 77 17.59 0.90 -13.56
C ARG A 77 17.29 2.36 -13.90
N ARG A 78 17.77 3.31 -13.09
CA ARG A 78 17.64 4.76 -13.27
C ARG A 78 16.20 5.29 -13.16
N VAL A 79 15.29 4.57 -12.49
CA VAL A 79 13.99 5.12 -12.12
C VAL A 79 14.15 6.01 -10.88
N PRO A 80 13.89 7.33 -10.95
CA PRO A 80 14.00 8.19 -9.78
C PRO A 80 13.01 7.76 -8.69
N ARG A 81 13.44 7.77 -7.42
CA ARG A 81 12.54 7.43 -6.29
C ARG A 81 11.28 8.28 -6.22
N SER A 82 11.34 9.52 -6.71
CA SER A 82 10.18 10.42 -6.83
C SER A 82 9.11 9.90 -7.78
N ARG A 83 9.45 9.01 -8.71
CA ARG A 83 8.53 8.33 -9.64
C ARG A 83 8.14 6.91 -9.19
N ILE A 84 8.58 6.49 -8.00
CA ILE A 84 8.24 5.18 -7.44
C ILE A 84 7.13 5.38 -6.40
N VAL A 85 6.07 4.60 -6.54
CA VAL A 85 4.92 4.58 -5.63
C VAL A 85 4.80 3.21 -4.97
N PHE A 86 4.62 3.21 -3.65
CA PHE A 86 4.27 2.04 -2.87
C PHE A 86 2.86 2.19 -2.31
N ILE A 87 2.01 1.18 -2.53
CA ILE A 87 0.64 1.12 -2.00
C ILE A 87 0.47 -0.21 -1.28
N SER A 88 0.21 -0.14 0.03
CA SER A 88 -0.23 -1.30 0.80
C SER A 88 -1.76 -1.24 0.93
N ILE A 89 -2.47 -2.24 0.41
CA ILE A 89 -3.94 -2.26 0.40
C ILE A 89 -4.44 -3.11 1.57
N HIS A 90 -5.32 -2.54 2.38
CA HIS A 90 -5.86 -3.13 3.60
C HIS A 90 -7.37 -2.86 3.72
N ALA A 91 -8.01 -3.51 4.69
CA ALA A 91 -9.31 -3.12 5.20
C ALA A 91 -9.23 -3.22 6.73
N ASP A 92 -9.65 -2.16 7.43
CA ASP A 92 -9.48 -2.05 8.88
C ASP A 92 -10.74 -2.55 9.60
N SER A 93 -10.67 -2.68 10.91
CA SER A 93 -11.81 -2.92 11.79
C SER A 93 -11.85 -1.86 12.88
N LEU A 94 -12.68 -0.84 12.67
CA LEU A 94 -12.89 0.30 13.57
C LEU A 94 -14.24 0.19 14.30
N HIS A 95 -14.68 1.25 14.99
CA HIS A 95 -16.02 1.30 15.56
C HIS A 95 -17.09 1.12 14.45
N PRO A 96 -18.19 0.37 14.65
CA PRO A 96 -19.15 0.06 13.58
C PRO A 96 -19.84 1.28 12.96
N SER A 97 -19.93 2.40 13.67
CA SER A 97 -20.57 3.64 13.19
C SER A 97 -19.71 4.44 12.19
N VAL A 98 -18.39 4.23 12.17
CA VAL A 98 -17.52 4.90 11.19
C VAL A 98 -17.36 4.05 9.94
N ARG A 99 -17.15 4.70 8.80
CA ARG A 99 -17.05 4.04 7.51
C ARG A 99 -16.17 4.81 6.53
N GLY A 100 -15.89 4.17 5.39
CA GLY A 100 -15.16 4.78 4.29
C GLY A 100 -13.64 4.64 4.37
N THR A 101 -13.00 5.04 3.29
CA THR A 101 -11.55 4.93 3.13
C THR A 101 -10.77 5.83 4.06
N MET A 102 -9.63 5.32 4.53
CA MET A 102 -8.60 6.09 5.21
C MET A 102 -7.22 5.74 4.63
N ILE A 103 -6.31 6.69 4.62
CA ILE A 103 -4.96 6.54 4.06
C ILE A 103 -3.93 6.91 5.10
N TYR A 104 -3.05 5.97 5.43
CA TYR A 104 -1.87 6.25 6.25
C TYR A 104 -0.66 6.63 5.39
N VAL A 105 0.09 7.62 5.87
CA VAL A 105 1.34 8.12 5.27
C VAL A 105 2.48 8.04 6.28
N PRO A 106 3.75 7.96 5.84
CA PRO A 106 4.88 7.72 6.71
C PRO A 106 5.32 9.00 7.45
N ALA A 107 4.74 9.33 8.62
CA ALA A 107 5.14 10.49 9.41
C ALA A 107 6.63 10.48 9.76
N ARG A 108 7.37 11.51 9.34
CA ARG A 108 8.84 11.56 9.40
C ARG A 108 9.41 11.41 10.82
N HIS A 109 8.71 11.96 11.81
CA HIS A 109 9.13 11.97 13.22
C HIS A 109 9.00 10.61 13.91
N LEU A 110 8.22 9.67 13.35
CA LEU A 110 8.04 8.31 13.87
C LEU A 110 8.89 7.26 13.15
N ARG A 111 9.62 7.68 12.11
CA ARG A 111 10.52 6.83 11.32
C ARG A 111 11.94 6.93 11.85
N PRO A 112 12.62 5.80 12.10
CA PRO A 112 14.01 5.84 12.52
C PRO A 112 14.92 6.29 11.37
N SER A 113 16.13 6.75 11.69
CA SER A 113 17.18 7.00 10.69
C SER A 113 17.76 5.71 10.11
N SER A 114 17.69 4.60 10.86
CA SER A 114 18.16 3.28 10.44
C SER A 114 17.40 2.19 11.19
N PHE A 115 17.18 1.05 10.55
CA PHE A 115 16.54 -0.10 11.20
C PHE A 115 16.98 -1.44 10.57
N SER A 116 17.05 -2.48 11.39
CA SER A 116 17.23 -3.87 10.96
C SER A 116 16.48 -4.77 11.93
N VAL A 117 15.77 -5.77 11.41
CA VAL A 117 14.95 -6.68 12.24
C VAL A 117 15.80 -7.62 13.10
N ARG A 118 17.01 -7.97 12.63
CA ARG A 118 17.97 -8.86 13.33
C ARG A 118 17.32 -10.16 13.84
N ARG A 119 16.72 -10.94 12.94
CA ARG A 119 16.11 -12.24 13.25
C ARG A 119 16.66 -13.31 12.33
N ARG A 120 17.17 -14.41 12.91
CA ARG A 120 17.73 -15.55 12.16
C ARG A 120 16.75 -16.17 11.17
N SER A 121 15.45 -16.15 11.49
CA SER A 121 14.41 -16.66 10.58
C SER A 121 14.34 -15.91 9.25
N LEU A 122 14.92 -14.71 9.17
CA LEU A 122 14.98 -13.92 7.94
C LEU A 122 16.21 -14.22 7.06
N ASP A 123 17.23 -14.90 7.60
CA ASP A 123 18.51 -15.13 6.91
C ASP A 123 18.35 -15.96 5.64
N ARG A 124 17.28 -16.76 5.55
CA ARG A 124 16.97 -17.55 4.35
C ARG A 124 16.47 -16.71 3.16
N TYR A 125 16.00 -15.48 3.39
CA TYR A 125 15.41 -14.66 2.33
C TYR A 125 16.45 -13.74 1.68
N VAL A 126 16.48 -13.75 0.35
CA VAL A 126 17.41 -12.97 -0.45
C VAL A 126 17.23 -11.47 -0.22
N GLU A 127 15.99 -10.99 -0.11
CA GLU A 127 15.67 -9.58 0.10
C GLU A 127 16.25 -9.06 1.42
N TYR A 128 16.21 -9.90 2.47
CA TYR A 128 16.84 -9.60 3.75
C TYR A 128 18.37 -9.62 3.63
N ARG A 129 18.96 -10.67 3.05
CA ARG A 129 20.42 -10.82 2.94
C ARG A 129 21.07 -9.70 2.13
N ARG A 130 20.45 -9.27 1.03
CA ARG A 130 20.97 -8.16 0.20
C ARG A 130 20.94 -6.83 0.94
N HIS A 131 19.90 -6.60 1.72
CA HIS A 131 19.62 -5.30 2.32
C HIS A 131 19.17 -5.42 3.78
N PRO A 132 19.98 -6.00 4.69
CA PRO A 132 19.52 -6.37 6.04
C PRO A 132 19.18 -5.15 6.91
N ARG A 133 19.70 -3.98 6.55
CA ARG A 133 19.49 -2.70 7.23
C ARG A 133 18.97 -1.67 6.24
N VAL A 134 17.87 -1.00 6.60
CA VAL A 134 17.39 0.20 5.91
C VAL A 134 17.98 1.46 6.54
N LYS A 135 18.36 2.44 5.72
CA LYS A 135 18.79 3.78 6.15
C LYS A 135 17.90 4.84 5.52
N LEU A 136 17.43 5.79 6.32
CA LEU A 136 16.46 6.83 5.95
C LEU A 136 16.99 8.20 6.41
N SER A 137 17.56 8.98 5.48
CA SER A 137 18.07 10.32 5.81
C SER A 137 16.95 11.25 6.27
N LYS A 138 17.30 12.31 7.03
CA LYS A 138 16.32 13.33 7.48
C LYS A 138 15.61 13.97 6.27
N ARG A 139 16.37 14.30 5.22
CA ARG A 139 15.84 14.83 3.95
C ARG A 139 14.87 13.85 3.29
N PHE A 140 15.26 12.59 3.14
CA PHE A 140 14.40 11.57 2.53
C PHE A 140 13.09 11.39 3.31
N ARG A 141 13.15 11.30 4.66
CA ARG A 141 11.95 11.16 5.49
C ARG A 141 10.99 12.34 5.33
N ALA A 142 11.51 13.57 5.22
CA ALA A 142 10.70 14.76 4.99
C ALA A 142 10.05 14.77 3.59
N GLN A 143 10.82 14.46 2.55
CA GLN A 143 10.30 14.36 1.17
C GLN A 143 9.25 13.26 1.04
N ALA A 144 9.49 12.10 1.66
CA ALA A 144 8.58 10.98 1.61
C ALA A 144 7.25 11.30 2.33
N GLU A 145 7.29 11.97 3.49
CA GLU A 145 6.04 12.40 4.13
C GLU A 145 5.26 13.40 3.27
N ALA A 146 5.92 14.44 2.74
CA ALA A 146 5.27 15.48 1.96
C ALA A 146 4.60 14.92 0.70
N SER A 147 5.36 14.18 -0.10
CA SER A 147 4.86 13.58 -1.35
C SER A 147 3.78 12.50 -1.11
N SER A 148 3.94 11.66 -0.08
CA SER A 148 2.90 10.68 0.27
C SER A 148 1.59 11.34 0.73
N ARG A 149 1.66 12.49 1.42
CA ARG A 149 0.47 13.28 1.78
C ARG A 149 -0.20 13.86 0.55
N GLN A 150 0.57 14.43 -0.37
CA GLN A 150 0.05 14.97 -1.62
C GLN A 150 -0.68 13.87 -2.42
N LEU A 151 -0.01 12.73 -2.63
CA LEU A 151 -0.61 11.56 -3.29
C LEU A 151 -1.89 11.09 -2.61
N ALA A 152 -1.85 10.92 -1.27
CA ALA A 152 -3.03 10.50 -0.50
C ALA A 152 -4.20 11.47 -0.66
N THR A 153 -3.93 12.78 -0.69
CA THR A 153 -4.94 13.81 -0.93
C THR A 153 -5.56 13.68 -2.32
N GLN A 154 -4.76 13.45 -3.37
CA GLN A 154 -5.29 13.26 -4.72
C GLN A 154 -6.17 12.02 -4.84
N ILE A 155 -5.80 10.93 -4.16
CA ILE A 155 -6.65 9.73 -4.08
C ILE A 155 -7.95 10.03 -3.35
N VAL A 156 -7.92 10.75 -2.23
CA VAL A 156 -9.15 11.16 -1.50
C VAL A 156 -10.06 12.01 -2.39
N VAL A 157 -9.51 12.95 -3.16
CA VAL A 157 -10.29 13.77 -4.10
C VAL A 157 -10.95 12.90 -5.16
N ALA A 158 -10.20 11.98 -5.78
CA ALA A 158 -10.74 11.08 -6.80
C ALA A 158 -11.84 10.15 -6.23
N LEU A 159 -11.63 9.58 -5.03
CA LEU A 159 -12.64 8.77 -4.35
C LEU A 159 -13.94 9.54 -4.12
N ARG A 160 -13.84 10.78 -3.60
CA ARG A 160 -15.02 11.63 -3.35
C ARG A 160 -15.75 11.99 -4.64
N ARG A 161 -15.01 12.33 -5.70
CA ARG A 161 -15.57 12.65 -7.02
C ARG A 161 -16.38 11.48 -7.59
N ASP A 162 -15.92 10.26 -7.35
CA ASP A 162 -16.58 9.03 -7.81
C ASP A 162 -17.66 8.52 -6.82
N GLY A 163 -18.06 9.35 -5.84
CA GLY A 163 -19.11 9.03 -4.87
C GLY A 163 -18.74 7.88 -3.92
N LEU A 164 -17.44 7.65 -3.69
CA LEU A 164 -16.94 6.63 -2.76
C LEU A 164 -16.75 7.22 -1.37
N GLU A 165 -17.20 6.47 -0.37
CA GLU A 165 -17.15 6.90 1.02
C GLU A 165 -15.70 7.05 1.50
N VAL A 166 -15.40 8.20 2.10
CA VAL A 166 -14.11 8.52 2.70
C VAL A 166 -14.33 8.88 4.16
N HIS A 167 -13.47 8.38 5.04
CA HIS A 167 -13.59 8.61 6.48
C HIS A 167 -13.72 10.12 6.79
N PRO A 168 -14.75 10.56 7.53
CA PRO A 168 -15.07 11.99 7.67
C PRO A 168 -14.01 12.76 8.45
N TYR A 169 -13.39 12.12 9.45
CA TYR A 169 -12.37 12.75 10.29
C TYR A 169 -10.96 12.36 9.86
N GLN A 170 -10.22 13.34 9.32
CA GLN A 170 -8.81 13.20 8.93
C GLN A 170 -8.55 11.92 8.11
N PRO A 171 -9.02 11.86 6.85
CA PRO A 171 -8.86 10.66 6.02
C PRO A 171 -7.41 10.38 5.63
N VAL A 172 -6.50 11.36 5.74
CA VAL A 172 -5.05 11.19 5.54
C VAL A 172 -4.34 11.33 6.89
N ARG A 173 -3.69 10.26 7.36
CA ARG A 173 -3.09 10.20 8.71
C ARG A 173 -1.62 9.84 8.68
N GLY A 174 -0.81 10.54 9.47
CA GLY A 174 0.62 10.23 9.59
C GLY A 174 0.93 8.99 10.44
N SER A 175 -0.05 8.48 11.18
CA SER A 175 0.16 7.41 12.15
C SER A 175 -1.14 6.75 12.59
N VAL A 176 -1.04 5.50 13.00
CA VAL A 176 -2.09 4.82 13.78
C VAL A 176 -2.03 5.31 15.23
N LEU A 177 -3.20 5.54 15.83
CA LEU A 177 -3.37 5.85 17.24
C LEU A 177 -4.20 4.73 17.88
N ARG A 178 -3.67 4.08 18.92
CA ARG A 178 -4.40 3.10 19.72
C ARG A 178 -4.09 3.32 21.19
N GLY A 179 -5.09 3.74 21.96
CA GLY A 179 -4.89 4.27 23.29
C GLY A 179 -3.87 5.41 23.27
N ARG A 180 -2.83 5.32 24.10
CA ARG A 180 -1.73 6.31 24.16
C ARG A 180 -0.60 6.04 23.15
N ARG A 181 -0.64 4.95 22.40
CA ARG A 181 0.44 4.56 21.48
C ARG A 181 0.21 5.11 20.09
N ARG A 182 1.26 5.70 19.51
CA ARG A 182 1.29 6.23 18.16
C ARG A 182 2.42 5.57 17.36
N TRP A 183 2.11 5.05 16.17
CA TRP A 183 3.13 4.46 15.30
C TRP A 183 2.77 4.56 13.82
N VAL A 184 3.80 4.44 12.97
CA VAL A 184 3.64 4.25 11.53
C VAL A 184 3.62 2.74 11.25
N PRO A 185 2.68 2.20 10.45
CA PRO A 185 2.68 0.80 10.03
C PRO A 185 4.06 0.40 9.48
N ALA A 186 4.57 -0.78 9.84
CA ALA A 186 5.95 -1.17 9.50
C ALA A 186 6.25 -1.10 8.00
N VAL A 187 5.26 -1.45 7.16
CA VAL A 187 5.34 -1.38 5.69
C VAL A 187 5.55 0.02 5.13
N LEU A 188 5.20 1.06 5.89
CA LEU A 188 5.49 2.46 5.58
C LEU A 188 6.70 2.98 6.35
N ARG A 189 6.85 2.56 7.61
CA ARG A 189 7.88 3.05 8.53
C ARG A 189 9.28 2.84 7.96
N TYR A 190 9.50 1.70 7.31
CA TYR A 190 10.79 1.25 6.78
C TYR A 190 10.89 1.28 5.26
N ASN A 191 9.90 1.86 4.56
CA ASN A 191 9.84 1.84 3.09
C ASN A 191 10.82 2.83 2.44
N LEU A 192 11.42 2.46 1.31
CA LEU A 192 12.32 3.31 0.51
C LEU A 192 11.64 4.01 -0.66
N ALA A 193 10.39 3.72 -0.98
CA ALA A 193 9.61 4.52 -1.93
C ALA A 193 9.40 5.94 -1.37
N GLN A 194 9.51 6.95 -2.23
CA GLN A 194 9.25 8.32 -1.83
C GLN A 194 7.75 8.54 -1.62
N ASN A 195 6.93 8.04 -2.53
CA ASN A 195 5.47 8.07 -2.42
C ASN A 195 5.00 6.74 -1.83
N ALA A 196 4.65 6.69 -0.55
CA ALA A 196 4.30 5.47 0.14
C ALA A 196 3.02 5.66 0.97
N ILE A 197 2.00 4.87 0.67
CA ILE A 197 0.71 4.91 1.37
C ILE A 197 0.25 3.52 1.80
N LEU A 198 -0.53 3.49 2.88
CA LEU A 198 -1.34 2.34 3.25
C LEU A 198 -2.80 2.76 3.12
N LEU A 199 -3.49 2.14 2.19
CA LEU A 199 -4.88 2.39 1.84
C LEU A 199 -5.78 1.42 2.63
N GLU A 200 -6.45 1.92 3.66
CA GLU A 200 -7.54 1.22 4.32
C GLU A 200 -8.81 1.45 3.50
N VAL A 201 -9.17 0.44 2.70
CA VAL A 201 -10.23 0.52 1.70
C VAL A 201 -11.58 0.84 2.34
N CYS A 202 -11.90 0.14 3.42
CA CYS A 202 -13.18 0.25 4.10
C CYS A 202 -13.06 -0.24 5.56
N ASN A 203 -14.12 -0.05 6.36
CA ASN A 203 -14.22 -0.59 7.70
C ASN A 203 -15.00 -1.91 7.72
N LEU A 204 -14.31 -3.03 7.97
CA LEU A 204 -14.91 -4.37 8.09
C LEU A 204 -15.90 -4.50 9.26
N ALA A 205 -15.85 -3.64 10.27
CA ALA A 205 -16.85 -3.62 11.34
C ALA A 205 -18.17 -2.96 10.92
N ASN A 206 -18.15 -2.10 9.90
CA ASN A 206 -19.34 -1.43 9.40
C ASN A 206 -20.10 -2.32 8.39
N ARG A 207 -21.43 -2.45 8.58
CA ARG A 207 -22.28 -3.34 7.77
C ARG A 207 -22.32 -2.95 6.30
N GLU A 208 -22.40 -1.65 6.02
CA GLU A 208 -22.54 -1.15 4.65
C GLU A 208 -21.22 -1.26 3.89
N ASP A 209 -20.09 -0.95 4.54
CA ASP A 209 -18.76 -1.15 3.95
C ASP A 209 -18.50 -2.63 3.62
N ARG A 210 -18.90 -3.57 4.49
CA ARG A 210 -18.85 -5.01 4.16
C ARG A 210 -19.69 -5.35 2.94
N ARG A 211 -20.91 -4.80 2.84
CA ARG A 211 -21.81 -5.03 1.71
C ARG A 211 -21.19 -4.53 0.41
N LEU A 212 -20.63 -3.32 0.41
CA LEU A 212 -19.97 -2.72 -0.75
C LEU A 212 -18.68 -3.45 -1.14
N LEU A 213 -17.90 -3.94 -0.17
CA LEU A 213 -16.69 -4.72 -0.47
C LEU A 213 -16.99 -6.01 -1.23
N LEU A 214 -18.17 -6.60 -1.02
CA LEU A 214 -18.65 -7.75 -1.78
C LEU A 214 -19.18 -7.37 -3.17
N ASP A 215 -19.40 -6.11 -3.51
CA ASP A 215 -19.88 -5.71 -4.84
C ASP A 215 -18.71 -5.57 -5.82
N GLU A 216 -18.73 -6.31 -6.93
CA GLU A 216 -17.65 -6.27 -7.93
C GLU A 216 -17.52 -4.90 -8.60
N ARG A 217 -18.64 -4.22 -8.86
CA ARG A 217 -18.70 -2.94 -9.56
C ARG A 217 -18.18 -1.86 -8.64
N TRP A 218 -18.50 -1.97 -7.34
CA TRP A 218 -17.90 -1.12 -6.34
C TRP A 218 -16.37 -1.31 -6.27
N ARG A 219 -15.87 -2.56 -6.25
CA ARG A 219 -14.42 -2.82 -6.24
C ARG A 219 -13.72 -2.29 -7.50
N GLU A 220 -14.37 -2.36 -8.66
CA GLU A 220 -13.86 -1.79 -9.91
C GLU A 220 -13.84 -0.26 -9.88
N ARG A 221 -14.95 0.38 -9.49
CA ARG A 221 -15.03 1.83 -9.34
C ARG A 221 -13.99 2.34 -8.35
N TYR A 222 -13.82 1.63 -7.23
CA TYR A 222 -12.80 1.93 -6.23
C TYR A 222 -11.38 1.87 -6.81
N ALA A 223 -11.06 0.79 -7.52
CA ALA A 223 -9.75 0.64 -8.16
C ALA A 223 -9.49 1.76 -9.18
N ARG A 224 -10.49 2.12 -10.00
CA ARG A 224 -10.38 3.21 -10.97
C ARG A 224 -10.15 4.56 -10.31
N ALA A 225 -10.89 4.88 -9.25
CA ALA A 225 -10.70 6.12 -8.50
C ALA A 225 -9.28 6.23 -7.89
N VAL A 226 -8.74 5.11 -7.37
CA VAL A 226 -7.34 5.08 -6.92
C VAL A 226 -6.36 5.36 -8.06
N VAL A 227 -6.56 4.77 -9.24
CA VAL A 227 -5.72 5.01 -10.43
C VAL A 227 -5.84 6.43 -10.95
N GLN A 228 -7.04 7.02 -10.93
CA GLN A 228 -7.25 8.42 -11.29
C GLN A 228 -6.53 9.37 -10.32
N GLY A 229 -6.58 9.08 -9.01
CA GLY A 229 -5.85 9.86 -8.01
C GLY A 229 -4.33 9.79 -8.19
N LEU A 230 -3.80 8.60 -8.52
CA LEU A 230 -2.40 8.43 -8.91
C LEU A 230 -2.07 9.25 -10.17
N ALA A 231 -2.87 9.11 -11.22
CA ALA A 231 -2.64 9.82 -12.48
C ALA A 231 -2.71 11.34 -12.31
N ALA A 232 -3.57 11.87 -11.43
CA ALA A 232 -3.63 13.31 -11.14
C ALA A 232 -2.34 13.82 -10.47
N ASP A 233 -1.78 13.07 -9.52
CA ASP A 233 -0.55 13.45 -8.81
C ASP A 233 0.68 13.48 -9.73
N PHE A 234 0.77 12.52 -10.67
CA PHE A 234 1.91 12.41 -11.59
C PHE A 234 1.70 13.09 -12.95
N GLY A 235 0.47 13.27 -13.38
CA GLY A 235 0.08 13.88 -14.65
C GLY A 235 -0.06 15.41 -14.58
N GLY A 236 -0.23 15.98 -13.38
CA GLY A 236 -0.37 17.44 -13.18
C GLY A 236 0.92 18.25 -13.31
N SER A 237 2.04 17.66 -13.74
CA SER A 237 3.34 18.34 -13.93
C SER A 237 3.60 18.83 -15.36
N THR A 238 2.58 18.93 -16.22
CA THR A 238 2.62 19.84 -17.37
C THR A 238 1.98 21.16 -16.97
N ARG A 239 2.76 22.01 -16.28
CA ARG A 239 2.56 23.46 -16.38
C ARG A 239 3.54 23.97 -17.42
N HIS A 240 2.98 24.54 -18.49
CA HIS A 240 3.70 25.38 -19.44
C HIS A 240 4.36 26.55 -18.72
#